data_AF-B9TDY4-F1
#
_entry.id   AF-B9TDY4-F1
#
_cell.length_a   1.000
_cell.length_b   1.000
_cell.length_c   1.000
_cell.angle_alpha   90.00
_cell.angle_beta   90.00
_cell.angle_gamma   90.00
#
_symmetry.space_group_name_H-M   'P 1'
#
loop_
_entity.id
_entity.type
_entity.pdbx_description
1 polymer ?
#
loop_
_entity_poly.entity_id
_entity_poly.type
_entity_poly.pdbx_seq_one_letter_code
_entity_poly.pdbx_strand_id
1 'polypeptide(L)'
;MLMNGRLAYHDFEGIALNHDERPRLVADLGSNTGMILRNHGTLAVGTSIADAFQTIYFLERACAIQIAAQAGGSALRTPDAAIQTLVTKQVADFGDLADRLLWPALLRRLDRVNPGYRD
;
A
#
# COMPACT_ATOMS: atom_id res chain seq x y z
N MET A 1 -1.99 -0.42 -10.63
CA MET A 1 -1.21 0.69 -11.23
C MET A 1 0.07 0.99 -10.45
N LEU A 2 0.05 1.25 -9.13
CA LEU A 2 1.28 1.25 -8.30
C LEU A 2 1.47 -0.04 -7.49
N MET A 3 0.36 -0.68 -7.10
CA MET A 3 0.34 -1.88 -6.25
C MET A 3 0.35 -3.21 -7.04
N ASN A 4 0.39 -3.14 -8.39
CA ASN A 4 0.23 -4.34 -9.21
C ASN A 4 1.44 -5.26 -9.09
N GLY A 5 1.21 -6.52 -8.70
CA GLY A 5 2.27 -7.50 -8.43
C GLY A 5 3.13 -7.19 -7.20
N ARG A 6 2.64 -6.34 -6.28
CA ARG A 6 3.37 -5.89 -5.08
C ARG A 6 2.55 -6.02 -3.79
N LEU A 7 1.47 -6.79 -3.84
CA LEU A 7 0.57 -7.02 -2.69
C LEU A 7 0.57 -8.50 -2.32
N ALA A 8 0.81 -8.74 -1.04
CA ALA A 8 0.53 -10.01 -0.38
C ALA A 8 -0.94 -10.11 0.03
N TYR A 9 -1.37 -11.33 0.33
CA TYR A 9 -2.68 -11.62 0.92
C TYR A 9 -2.49 -12.60 2.07
N HIS A 10 -3.16 -12.33 3.18
CA HIS A 10 -3.23 -13.24 4.33
C HIS A 10 -4.70 -13.48 4.66
N ASP A 11 -5.05 -14.74 4.90
CA ASP A 11 -6.42 -15.13 5.24
C ASP A 11 -6.72 -14.82 6.72
N PHE A 12 -7.99 -14.60 7.05
CA PHE A 12 -8.38 -14.24 8.40
C PHE A 12 -8.37 -15.47 9.33
N GLU A 13 -7.53 -15.43 10.39
CA GLU A 13 -7.43 -16.51 11.38
C GLU A 13 -8.12 -16.19 12.72
N GLY A 14 -8.82 -15.04 12.82
CA GLY A 14 -9.49 -14.59 14.04
C GLY A 14 -8.85 -13.33 14.64
N ILE A 15 -9.11 -13.07 15.92
CA ILE A 15 -8.46 -11.97 16.65
C ILE A 15 -7.01 -12.40 16.92
N ALA A 16 -6.04 -11.52 16.62
CA ALA A 16 -4.59 -11.78 16.64
C ALA A 16 -3.98 -12.06 18.03
N LEU A 17 -4.47 -13.11 18.70
CA LEU A 17 -3.99 -13.62 19.99
C LEU A 17 -3.20 -14.92 19.84
N ASN A 18 -3.27 -15.57 18.68
CA ASN A 18 -2.53 -16.79 18.39
C ASN A 18 -1.13 -16.45 17.86
N HIS A 19 -0.09 -16.77 18.63
CA HIS A 19 1.29 -16.53 18.21
C HIS A 19 1.74 -17.41 17.03
N ASP A 20 1.04 -18.52 16.78
CA ASP A 20 1.35 -19.42 15.66
C ASP A 20 1.04 -18.79 14.30
N GLU A 21 0.26 -17.70 14.25
CA GLU A 21 -0.06 -16.93 13.04
C GLU A 21 1.17 -16.16 12.51
N ARG A 22 2.07 -15.72 13.41
CA ARG A 22 3.18 -14.81 13.05
C ARG A 22 4.08 -15.35 11.93
N PRO A 23 4.54 -16.61 11.94
CA PRO A 23 5.37 -17.13 10.85
C PRO A 23 4.62 -17.19 9.52
N ARG A 24 3.30 -17.42 9.53
CA ARG A 24 2.47 -17.39 8.32
C ARG A 24 2.32 -15.97 7.78
N LEU A 25 2.06 -14.98 8.63
CA LEU A 25 2.06 -13.56 8.25
C LEU A 25 3.38 -13.14 7.56
N VAL A 26 4.52 -13.55 8.13
CA VAL A 26 5.83 -13.28 7.52
C VAL A 26 5.98 -13.98 6.18
N ALA A 27 5.58 -15.25 6.10
CA ALA A 27 5.66 -16.03 4.85
C ALA A 27 4.76 -15.45 3.75
N ASP A 28 3.53 -15.07 4.08
CA ASP A 28 2.56 -14.51 3.15
C ASP A 28 2.98 -13.12 2.66
N LEU A 29 3.51 -12.28 3.54
CA LEU A 29 4.09 -10.99 3.15
C LEU A 29 5.24 -11.18 2.15
N GLY A 30 6.14 -12.13 2.44
CA GLY A 30 7.28 -12.45 1.59
C GLY A 30 8.16 -11.22 1.36
N SER A 31 8.38 -10.87 0.09
CA SER A 31 9.14 -9.68 -0.32
C SER A 31 8.27 -8.46 -0.64
N ASN A 32 6.96 -8.54 -0.41
CA ASN A 32 6.05 -7.41 -0.65
C ASN A 32 6.13 -6.38 0.48
N THR A 33 5.76 -5.14 0.16
CA THR A 33 5.69 -4.04 1.13
C THR A 33 4.26 -3.71 1.56
N GLY A 34 3.26 -4.25 0.88
CA GLY A 34 1.84 -4.09 1.21
C GLY A 34 1.12 -5.43 1.26
N MET A 35 0.14 -5.55 2.13
CA MET A 35 -0.66 -6.75 2.31
C MET A 35 -2.13 -6.42 2.55
N ILE A 36 -3.01 -7.18 1.90
CA ILE A 36 -4.42 -7.23 2.24
C ILE A 36 -4.62 -8.34 3.27
N LEU A 37 -5.01 -7.97 4.48
CA LEU A 37 -5.49 -8.89 5.49
C LEU A 37 -6.97 -9.12 5.21
N ARG A 38 -7.32 -10.26 4.61
CA ARG A 38 -8.70 -10.52 4.18
C ARG A 38 -9.65 -10.35 5.36
N ASN A 39 -10.80 -9.71 5.10
CA ASN A 39 -11.83 -9.45 6.11
C ASN A 39 -11.36 -8.64 7.34
N HIS A 40 -10.20 -7.99 7.28
CA HIS A 40 -9.63 -7.23 8.39
C HIS A 40 -9.20 -5.82 7.98
N GLY A 41 -8.28 -5.71 7.01
CA GLY A 41 -7.78 -4.41 6.60
C GLY A 41 -6.50 -4.49 5.77
N THR A 42 -5.68 -3.45 5.89
CA THR A 42 -4.45 -3.28 5.12
C THR A 42 -3.25 -3.21 6.06
N LEU A 43 -2.10 -3.66 5.57
CA LEU A 43 -0.82 -3.58 6.26
C LEU A 43 0.24 -3.10 5.27
N ALA A 44 1.14 -2.24 5.73
CA ALA A 44 2.32 -1.84 4.96
C ALA A 44 3.58 -1.85 5.82
N VAL A 45 4.70 -2.19 5.18
CA VAL A 45 6.06 -2.12 5.73
C VAL A 45 6.96 -1.36 4.76
N GLY A 46 8.11 -0.90 5.24
CA GLY A 46 9.10 -0.20 4.43
C GLY A 46 10.43 -0.11 5.14
N THR A 47 11.50 0.22 4.39
CA THR A 47 12.84 0.44 4.97
C THR A 47 12.94 1.77 5.71
N SER A 48 12.03 2.70 5.44
CA SER A 48 11.84 3.94 6.18
C SER A 48 10.36 4.15 6.53
N ILE A 49 10.08 5.10 7.43
CA ILE A 49 8.71 5.55 7.71
C ILE A 49 8.05 6.11 6.43
N ALA A 50 8.81 6.80 5.59
CA ALA A 50 8.30 7.37 4.34
C ALA A 50 7.88 6.27 3.35
N ASP A 51 8.66 5.20 3.23
CA ASP A 51 8.34 4.05 2.36
C ASP A 51 7.05 3.35 2.80
N ALA A 52 6.94 3.07 4.11
CA ALA A 52 5.76 2.45 4.68
C ALA A 52 4.53 3.35 4.49
N PHE A 53 4.68 4.65 4.75
CA PHE A 53 3.59 5.62 4.58
C PHE A 53 3.17 5.75 3.11
N GLN A 54 4.11 5.82 2.17
CA GLN A 54 3.79 5.89 0.75
C GLN A 54 3.03 4.63 0.30
N THR A 55 3.49 3.45 0.74
CA THR A 55 2.84 2.18 0.41
C THR A 55 1.41 2.15 0.92
N ILE A 56 1.17 2.44 2.21
CA ILE A 56 -0.19 2.42 2.76
C ILE A 56 -1.07 3.49 2.13
N TYR A 57 -0.53 4.69 1.86
CA TYR A 57 -1.27 5.76 1.20
C TYR A 57 -1.79 5.32 -0.18
N PHE A 58 -0.93 4.77 -1.03
CA PHE A 58 -1.35 4.35 -2.36
C PHE A 58 -2.21 3.09 -2.36
N LEU A 59 -2.03 2.19 -1.38
CA LEU A 59 -2.91 1.05 -1.18
C LEU A 59 -4.33 1.51 -0.84
N GLU A 60 -4.49 2.37 0.17
CA GLU A 60 -5.79 2.93 0.56
C GLU A 60 -6.46 3.71 -0.58
N ARG A 61 -5.69 4.54 -1.30
CA ARG A 61 -6.20 5.25 -2.48
C ARG A 61 -6.66 4.29 -3.58
N ALA A 62 -5.92 3.20 -3.83
CA ALA A 62 -6.31 2.21 -4.83
C ALA A 62 -7.61 1.50 -4.42
N CYS A 63 -7.75 1.10 -3.15
CA CYS A 63 -8.97 0.50 -2.61
C CYS A 63 -10.17 1.44 -2.74
N ALA A 64 -10.03 2.71 -2.34
CA ALA A 64 -11.09 3.70 -2.45
C ALA A 64 -11.54 3.93 -3.91
N ILE A 65 -10.57 4.02 -4.84
CA ILE A 65 -10.85 4.16 -6.28
C ILE A 65 -11.55 2.91 -6.82
N GLN A 66 -11.12 1.71 -6.43
CA GLN A 66 -11.73 0.46 -6.87
C GLN A 66 -13.21 0.40 -6.47
N ILE A 67 -13.55 0.69 -5.21
CA ILE A 67 -14.93 0.72 -4.74
C ILE A 67 -15.75 1.76 -5.51
N ALA A 68 -15.21 2.99 -5.67
CA ALA A 68 -15.90 4.05 -6.40
C ALA A 68 -16.14 3.68 -7.87
N ALA A 69 -15.18 3.04 -8.53
CA ALA A 69 -15.30 2.60 -9.92
C ALA A 69 -16.34 1.48 -10.06
N GLN A 70 -16.33 0.50 -9.14
CA GLN A 70 -17.25 -0.64 -9.16
C GLN A 70 -18.69 -0.25 -8.79
N ALA A 71 -18.89 0.84 -8.03
CA ALA A 71 -20.22 1.29 -7.60
C ALA A 71 -21.18 1.58 -8.77
N GLY A 72 -20.66 1.89 -9.96
CA GLY A 72 -21.48 2.11 -11.17
C GLY A 72 -22.02 0.84 -11.83
N GLY A 73 -21.62 -0.36 -11.39
CA GLY A 73 -22.13 -1.66 -11.88
C GLY A 73 -21.78 -2.03 -13.33
N SER A 74 -21.15 -1.13 -14.09
CA SER A 74 -20.68 -1.40 -15.46
C SER A 74 -19.36 -2.15 -15.46
N ALA A 75 -19.08 -2.87 -16.54
CA ALA A 75 -17.79 -3.51 -16.74
C ALA A 75 -16.66 -2.47 -16.74
N LEU A 76 -15.64 -2.69 -15.91
CA LEU A 76 -14.48 -1.80 -15.86
C LEU A 76 -13.55 -2.06 -17.04
N ARG A 77 -12.99 -0.99 -17.60
CA ARG A 77 -11.95 -1.09 -18.62
C ARG A 77 -10.58 -1.24 -17.96
N THR A 78 -9.97 -2.41 -18.12
CA THR A 78 -8.61 -2.68 -17.64
C THR A 78 -7.59 -2.38 -18.74
N PRO A 79 -6.43 -1.75 -18.42
CA PRO A 79 -5.33 -1.62 -19.37
C PRO A 79 -4.79 -2.98 -19.80
N ASP A 80 -4.28 -3.08 -21.03
CA ASP A 80 -3.69 -4.33 -21.53
C ASP A 80 -2.47 -4.75 -20.69
N ALA A 81 -2.18 -6.05 -20.66
CA ALA A 81 -1.12 -6.64 -19.84
C ALA A 81 0.27 -6.01 -20.09
N ALA A 82 0.55 -5.61 -21.34
CA ALA A 82 1.79 -4.93 -21.71
C ALA A 82 1.93 -3.57 -21.00
N ILE A 83 0.84 -2.80 -20.92
CA ILE A 83 0.81 -1.51 -20.21
C ILE A 83 0.94 -1.73 -18.71
N GLN A 84 0.26 -2.74 -18.16
CA GLN A 84 0.39 -3.07 -16.74
C GLN A 84 1.84 -3.43 -16.38
N THR A 85 2.50 -4.21 -17.23
CA THR A 85 3.92 -4.60 -17.06
C THR A 85 4.86 -3.41 -17.17
N LEU A 86 4.63 -2.52 -18.15
CA LEU A 86 5.40 -1.29 -18.32
C LEU A 86 5.33 -0.43 -17.05
N VAL A 87 4.13 -0.22 -16.51
CA VAL A 87 3.95 0.59 -15.31
C VAL A 87 4.65 -0.07 -14.10
N THR A 88 4.55 -1.40 -13.93
CA THR A 88 5.26 -2.08 -12.83
C THR A 88 6.77 -1.80 -12.87
N LYS A 89 7.38 -1.77 -14.06
CA LYS A 89 8.81 -1.42 -14.22
C LYS A 89 9.09 0.04 -13.88
N GLN A 90 8.31 0.97 -14.42
CA GLN A 90 8.45 2.41 -14.13
C GLN A 90 8.34 2.72 -12.64
N VAL A 91 7.51 1.97 -11.91
CA VAL A 91 7.35 2.15 -10.46
C VAL A 91 8.54 1.61 -9.68
N ALA A 92 9.21 0.55 -10.15
CA ALA A 92 10.46 0.11 -9.58
C ALA A 92 11.57 1.16 -9.76
N ASP A 93 11.55 1.88 -10.89
CA ASP A 93 12.52 2.94 -11.20
C ASP A 93 12.29 4.25 -10.41
N PHE A 94 11.14 4.38 -9.74
CA PHE A 94 10.85 5.57 -8.91
C PHE A 94 11.71 5.66 -7.63
N GLY A 95 12.48 4.63 -7.28
CA GLY A 95 13.51 4.69 -6.24
C GLY A 95 13.07 5.37 -4.93
N ASP A 96 13.94 6.22 -4.38
CA ASP A 96 13.77 6.94 -3.12
C ASP A 96 12.96 8.26 -3.24
N LEU A 97 12.09 8.39 -4.25
CA LEU A 97 11.23 9.58 -4.38
C LEU A 97 10.28 9.75 -3.19
N ALA A 98 9.92 8.66 -2.51
CA ALA A 98 9.17 8.68 -1.25
C ALA A 98 9.90 9.53 -0.20
N ASP A 99 11.17 9.21 0.07
CA ASP A 99 12.00 9.90 1.04
C ASP A 99 12.41 11.30 0.59
N ARG A 100 12.78 11.47 -0.68
CA ARG A 100 13.34 12.76 -1.16
C ARG A 100 12.30 13.83 -1.43
N LEU A 101 11.11 13.45 -1.90
CA LEU A 101 10.10 14.43 -2.35
C LEU A 101 8.79 14.35 -1.57
N LEU A 102 8.19 13.16 -1.49
CA LEU A 102 6.86 12.99 -0.91
C LEU A 102 6.86 13.31 0.59
N TRP A 103 7.75 12.66 1.34
CA TRP A 103 7.78 12.75 2.80
C TRP A 103 8.07 14.16 3.32
N PRO A 104 9.09 14.90 2.81
CA PRO A 104 9.30 16.29 3.22
C PRO A 104 8.10 17.18 2.90
N ALA A 105 7.41 16.96 1.78
CA ALA A 105 6.22 17.72 1.43
C ALA A 105 5.04 17.44 2.37
N LEU A 106 4.85 16.19 2.77
CA LEU A 106 3.84 15.78 3.75
C LEU A 106 4.14 16.36 5.13
N LEU A 107 5.40 16.32 5.59
CA LEU A 107 5.80 16.95 6.85
C LEU A 107 5.53 18.46 6.83
N ARG A 108 5.91 19.18 5.76
CA ARG A 108 5.59 20.61 5.63
C ARG A 108 4.08 20.88 5.69
N ARG A 109 3.26 19.97 5.17
CA ARG A 109 1.79 20.09 5.29
C ARG A 109 1.35 19.83 6.74
N LEU A 110 1.87 18.78 7.37
CA LEU A 110 1.54 18.42 8.75
C LEU A 110 1.89 19.55 9.72
N ASP A 111 3.07 20.17 9.57
CA ASP A 111 3.51 21.32 10.37
C ASP A 111 2.51 22.49 10.30
N ARG A 112 1.81 22.67 9.17
CA ARG A 112 0.80 23.75 9.01
C ARG A 112 -0.56 23.39 9.60
N VAL A 113 -0.99 22.14 9.52
CA VAL A 113 -2.37 21.74 9.85
C VAL A 113 -2.51 21.12 11.24
N ASN A 114 -1.43 20.60 11.80
CA ASN A 114 -1.39 20.03 13.14
C ASN A 114 0.01 20.22 13.75
N PRO A 115 0.40 21.47 14.07
CA PRO A 115 1.65 21.72 14.77
C PRO A 115 1.65 21.05 16.14
N GLY A 116 2.84 20.63 16.63
CA GLY A 116 3.01 20.01 17.95
C GLY A 116 3.16 18.48 17.96
N TYR A 117 3.04 17.78 16.82
CA TYR A 117 3.25 16.31 16.76
C TYR A 117 4.69 15.85 17.08
N ARG A 118 5.62 16.80 17.22
CA ARG A 118 7.03 16.56 17.50
C ARG A 118 7.37 16.67 18.99
N ASP A 119 6.45 17.23 19.78
CA ASP A 119 6.60 17.41 21.23
C ASP A 119 6.17 16.13 21.97
#